data_AF-A0A958IZ04-F1
#
_entry.id   AF-A0A958IZ04-F1
#
_cell.length_a   1.000
_cell.length_b   1.000
_cell.length_c   1.000
_cell.angle_alpha   90.00
_cell.angle_beta   90.00
_cell.angle_gamma   90.00
#
_symmetry.space_group_name_H-M   'P 1'
#
loop_
_entity.id
_entity.type
_entity.pdbx_description
1 polymer ?
#
loop_
_entity_poly.entity_id
_entity_poly.type
_entity_poly.pdbx_seq_one_letter_code
_entity_poly.pdbx_strand_id
1 'polypeptide(L)' 'MKMIANFIVYVLLSVQLFAQETDKTIVISDDLKIIRLSENALIHDSMMQVEGWGNVSCNGLIYINNGE' A
#
# COMPACT_ATOMS: atom_id res chain seq x y z
N MET A 1 -10.43 40.65 -7.78
CA MET A 1 -11.16 39.38 -8.04
C MET A 1 -10.30 38.32 -8.76
N LYS A 2 -9.70 38.61 -9.92
CA LYS A 2 -8.86 37.64 -10.67
C LYS A 2 -7.67 37.07 -9.88
N MET A 3 -7.00 37.90 -9.07
CA MET A 3 -5.90 37.47 -8.21
C MET A 3 -6.31 36.45 -7.14
N ILE A 4 -7.49 36.64 -6.55
CA ILE A 4 -8.05 35.72 -5.54
C ILE A 4 -8.46 34.41 -6.21
N ALA A 5 -9.08 34.46 -7.38
CA ALA A 5 -9.42 33.27 -8.15
C ALA A 5 -8.17 32.44 -8.50
N ASN A 6 -7.09 33.09 -8.92
CA ASN A 6 -5.82 32.41 -9.20
C ASN A 6 -5.24 31.75 -7.94
N PHE A 7 -5.27 32.45 -6.80
CA PHE A 7 -4.81 31.90 -5.52
C PHE A 7 -5.60 30.65 -5.11
N ILE A 8 -6.92 30.67 -5.27
CA ILE A 8 -7.78 29.51 -4.98
C ILE A 8 -7.42 28.33 -5.89
N VAL A 9 -7.19 28.56 -7.18
CA VAL A 9 -6.77 27.50 -8.11
C VAL A 9 -5.43 26.88 -7.68
N TYR A 10 -4.46 27.69 -7.25
CA TYR A 10 -3.17 27.16 -6.76
C TYR A 10 -3.33 26.32 -5.49
N VAL A 11 -4.21 26.72 -4.56
CA VAL A 11 -4.49 25.94 -3.34
C VAL A 11 -5.19 24.62 -3.68
N LEU A 12 -6.15 24.62 -4.61
CA LEU A 12 -6.86 23.40 -4.98
C LEU A 12 -5.95 22.37 -5.68
N LEU A 13 -4.96 22.85 -6.45
CA LEU A 13 -3.98 21.97 -7.11
C LEU A 13 -2.97 21.35 -6.15
N SER A 14 -2.64 22.00 -5.02
CA SER A 14 -1.66 21.47 -4.06
C SER A 14 -2.23 20.41 -3.12
N VAL A 15 -3.54 20.37 -2.89
CA VAL A 15 -4.21 19.39 -2.00
C VAL A 15 -4.13 17.96 -2.54
N GLN A 16 -4.01 17.77 -3.86
CA GLN A 16 -3.94 16.44 -4.47
C GLN A 16 -2.64 15.68 -4.13
N LEU A 17 -1.57 16.37 -3.74
CA LEU A 17 -0.28 15.77 -3.42
C LEU A 17 -0.30 14.97 -2.11
N PHE A 18 -1.27 15.23 -1.21
CA PHE A 18 -1.39 14.54 0.07
C PHE A 18 -2.32 13.33 0.03
N ALA A 19 -3.00 13.08 -1.09
CA ALA A 19 -3.95 11.97 -1.25
C ALA A 19 -3.33 10.70 -1.83
N GLN A 20 -2.04 10.73 -2.18
CA GLN A 20 -1.37 9.53 -2.67
C GLN A 20 -1.13 8.59 -1.48
N GLU A 21 -1.96 7.55 -1.37
CA GLU A 21 -1.71 6.48 -0.42
C GLU A 21 -0.31 5.92 -0.69
N THR A 22 0.52 5.95 0.35
CA THR A 22 1.86 5.35 0.34
C THR A 22 1.72 3.90 -0.07
N ASP A 23 2.61 3.43 -0.96
CA ASP A 23 2.58 2.07 -1.53
C ASP A 23 2.19 1.04 -0.47
N LYS A 24 1.02 0.42 -0.66
CA LYS A 24 0.47 -0.57 0.29
C LYS A 24 1.28 -1.86 0.30
N THR A 25 2.17 -2.04 -0.67
CA THR A 25 2.93 -3.28 -0.84
C THR A 25 4.41 -2.99 -0.65
N ILE A 26 5.02 -3.67 0.31
CA ILE A 26 6.46 -3.70 0.51
C ILE A 26 6.97 -4.99 -0.13
N VAL A 27 7.74 -4.89 -1.22
CA VAL A 27 8.37 -6.03 -1.86
C VAL A 27 9.69 -6.32 -1.14
N ILE A 28 9.83 -7.53 -0.60
CA ILE A 28 11.05 -7.96 0.11
C ILE A 28 11.96 -8.74 -0.85
N SER A 29 11.37 -9.60 -1.67
CA SER A 29 12.04 -10.41 -2.69
C SER A 29 11.05 -10.78 -3.81
N ASP A 30 11.51 -11.50 -4.82
CA ASP A 30 10.66 -11.97 -5.93
C ASP A 30 9.52 -12.90 -5.46
N ASP A 31 9.71 -13.58 -4.33
CA ASP A 31 8.81 -14.56 -3.76
C ASP A 31 8.16 -14.12 -2.44
N LEU A 32 8.45 -12.92 -1.93
CA LEU A 32 7.88 -12.41 -0.68
C LEU A 32 7.54 -10.92 -0.75
N LYS A 33 6.31 -10.60 -0.38
CA LYS A 33 5.84 -9.22 -0.18
C LYS A 33 4.93 -9.13 1.04
N ILE A 34 4.89 -7.93 1.62
CA ILE A 34 3.96 -7.56 2.68
C ILE A 34 2.96 -6.55 2.15
N ILE A 35 1.67 -6.81 2.31
CA ILE A 35 0.59 -5.94 1.86
C ILE A 35 -0.12 -5.36 3.10
N ARG A 36 -0.10 -4.03 3.25
CA ARG A 36 -0.82 -3.32 4.31
C ARG A 36 -2.30 -3.22 3.96
N LEU A 37 -3.16 -3.78 4.81
CA LEU A 37 -4.62 -3.67 4.71
C LEU A 37 -5.16 -2.51 5.56
N SER A 38 -4.57 -2.31 6.75
CA SER A 38 -4.87 -1.20 7.66
C SER A 38 -3.65 -0.87 8.52
N GLU A 39 -3.77 0.07 9.46
CA GLU A 39 -2.71 0.41 10.41
C GLU A 39 -2.23 -0.81 11.22
N ASN A 40 -3.14 -1.72 11.56
CA ASN A 40 -2.88 -2.86 12.43
C ASN A 40 -2.91 -4.20 11.69
N ALA A 41 -3.18 -4.24 10.38
CA ALA A 41 -3.34 -5.49 9.64
C ALA A 41 -2.49 -5.50 8.37
N LEU A 42 -1.67 -6.53 8.23
CA LEU A 42 -0.84 -6.78 7.06
C LEU A 42 -1.00 -8.22 6.60
N ILE A 43 -0.84 -8.47 5.31
CA ILE A 43 -0.74 -9.81 4.74
C ILE A 43 0.72 -10.05 4.39
N HIS A 44 1.31 -11.14 4.88
CA HIS A 44 2.51 -11.68 4.24
C HIS A 44 2.05 -12.58 3.10
N ASP A 45 2.48 -12.27 1.87
CA ASP A 45 2.21 -13.07 0.68
C ASP A 45 3.53 -13.64 0.19
N SER A 46 3.66 -14.97 0.33
CA SER A 46 4.81 -15.74 -0.11
C SER A 46 4.45 -16.64 -1.28
N MET A 47 5.34 -16.82 -2.25
CA MET A 47 5.11 -17.65 -3.42
C MET A 47 5.83 -18.99 -3.31
N MET A 48 5.11 -20.09 -3.53
CA MET A 48 5.67 -21.43 -3.59
C MET A 48 5.40 -22.05 -4.96
N GLN A 49 6.44 -22.58 -5.61
CA GLN A 49 6.29 -23.37 -6.82
C GLN A 49 5.77 -24.77 -6.44
N VAL A 50 4.56 -25.12 -6.91
CA VAL A 50 3.91 -26.42 -6.67
C VAL A 50 3.83 -27.19 -7.99
N GLU A 51 4.30 -28.43 -7.99
CA GLU A 51 4.31 -29.29 -9.17
C GLU A 51 2.89 -29.47 -9.73
N GLY A 52 2.70 -29.20 -11.03
CA GLY A 52 1.39 -29.26 -11.69
C GLY A 52 0.49 -28.04 -11.47
N TRP A 53 0.84 -27.12 -10.58
CA TRP A 53 0.03 -25.93 -10.25
C TRP A 53 0.75 -24.60 -10.48
N GLY A 54 2.07 -24.61 -10.67
CA GLY A 54 2.87 -23.40 -10.87
C GLY A 54 3.09 -22.64 -9.56
N ASN A 55 3.28 -21.32 -9.65
CA ASN A 55 3.43 -20.47 -8.48
C ASN A 55 2.09 -20.33 -7.75
N VAL A 56 2.07 -20.73 -6.48
CA VAL A 56 0.92 -20.64 -5.58
C VAL A 56 1.23 -19.63 -4.48
N SER A 57 0.31 -18.68 -4.30
CA SER A 57 0.39 -17.70 -3.21
C SER A 57 -0.02 -18.34 -1.88
N CYS A 58 0.83 -18.14 -0.88
CA CYS A 58 0.66 -18.57 0.50
C CYS A 58 0.57 -17.32 1.38
N ASN A 59 -0.67 -16.96 1.73
CA ASN A 59 -0.98 -15.76 2.50
C ASN A 59 -1.11 -16.07 3.99
N GLY A 60 -0.58 -15.19 4.84
CA GLY A 60 -0.93 -15.15 6.25
C GLY A 60 -1.13 -13.72 6.75
N LEU A 61 -1.92 -13.60 7.81
CA LEU A 61 -2.27 -12.32 8.43
C LEU A 61 -1.30 -12.01 9.57
N ILE A 62 -0.72 -10.81 9.54
CA ILE A 62 0.00 -10.19 10.64
C ILE A 62 -0.93 -9.13 11.22
N TYR A 63 -1.32 -9.31 12.48
CA TYR A 63 -2.09 -8.31 13.22
C TYR A 63 -1.19 -7.69 14.29
N ILE A 64 -1.04 -6.38 14.25
CA ILE A 64 -0.25 -5.62 15.22
C ILE A 64 -1.17 -5.11 16.32
N ASN A 65 -0.97 -5.58 17.54
CA ASN A 65 -1.69 -5.14 18.73
C ASN A 65 -0.71 -4.53 19.74
N ASN A 66 -0.76 -3.21 19.93
CA ASN A 66 0.12 -2.49 20.86
C ASN A 66 1.64 -2.73 20.61
N GLY A 67 2.02 -2.97 19.34
CA GLY A 67 3.41 -3.22 18.95
C GLY A 67 3.83 -4.70 18.95
N GLU A 68 2.91 -5.61 19.28
CA GLU A 68 3.08 -7.07 19.19
C GLU A 68 2.40 -7.64 17.93
#